data_AF-A0A6J3GXB4-F1
#
_entry.id   AF-A0A6J3GXB4-F1
#
_cell.length_a   1.000
_cell.length_b   1.000
_cell.length_c   1.000
_cell.angle_alpha   90.00
_cell.angle_beta   90.00
_cell.angle_gamma   90.00
#
_symmetry.space_group_name_H-M   'P 1'
#
loop_
_entity.id
_entity.type
_entity.pdbx_description
1 polymer ?
#
loop_
_entity_poly.entity_id
_entity_poly.type
_entity_poly.pdbx_seq_one_letter_code
_entity_poly.pdbx_strand_id
1 'polypeptide(L)'
;MGKATGRKAPLWLRAKFQRLLFKLGCYIQKNCGKFLVVGLLIFGAFAVGLKAANLETNVEELWVEVGGRVSRELNYTRQKIGEEAMFNPQLMIQTPKEEDANVLTTEALLQHLDSALQASRVHVYMYNRQWKLEHLCYKSGELITETGYMDQIIEYLYPCLIITPLDCFWEGAKLQSGTAYLL
;
A
#
# COMPACT_ATOMS: atom_id res chain seq x y z
N MET A 1 -55.34 50.73 3.34
CA MET A 1 -54.07 50.05 3.00
C MET A 1 -53.17 50.05 4.23
N GLY A 2 -53.10 48.93 4.96
CA GLY A 2 -52.36 48.81 6.21
C GLY A 2 -50.84 48.72 5.98
N LYS A 3 -50.06 49.41 6.81
CA LYS A 3 -48.59 49.22 6.88
C LYS A 3 -48.31 47.93 7.66
N ALA A 4 -47.49 47.04 7.09
CA ALA A 4 -47.05 45.83 7.77
C ALA A 4 -46.23 46.18 9.03
N THR A 5 -46.60 45.59 10.16
CA THR A 5 -45.88 45.69 11.44
C THR A 5 -44.88 44.53 11.56
N GLY A 6 -43.59 44.82 11.80
CA GLY A 6 -42.54 43.80 11.86
C GLY A 6 -41.17 44.34 12.30
N ARG A 7 -40.21 43.43 12.54
CA ARG A 7 -38.85 43.77 13.03
C ARG A 7 -38.04 44.47 11.92
N LYS A 8 -37.75 45.77 12.11
CA LYS A 8 -37.20 46.66 11.06
C LYS A 8 -35.72 46.43 10.72
N ALA A 9 -34.88 46.09 11.70
CA ALA A 9 -33.44 45.95 11.47
C ALA A 9 -33.06 44.78 10.53
N PRO A 10 -33.63 43.57 10.65
CA PRO A 10 -33.39 42.49 9.69
C PRO A 10 -33.86 42.83 8.27
N LEU A 11 -34.99 43.53 8.13
CA LEU A 11 -35.52 43.98 6.84
C LEU A 11 -34.60 45.01 6.18
N TRP A 12 -34.06 45.95 6.96
CA TRP A 12 -33.08 46.93 6.48
C TRP A 12 -31.78 46.26 6.03
N LEU A 13 -31.28 45.29 6.80
CA LEU A 13 -30.08 44.53 6.45
C LEU A 13 -30.29 43.76 5.14
N ARG A 14 -31.42 43.05 5.00
CA ARG A 14 -31.79 42.35 3.78
C ARG A 14 -31.88 43.29 2.59
N ALA A 15 -32.54 44.43 2.73
CA ALA A 15 -32.64 45.43 1.66
C ALA A 15 -31.27 45.98 1.23
N LYS A 16 -30.34 46.17 2.18
CA LYS A 16 -28.98 46.62 1.90
C LYS A 16 -28.19 45.56 1.11
N PHE A 17 -28.26 44.28 1.50
CA PHE A 17 -27.65 43.18 0.75
C PHE A 17 -28.27 43.01 -0.64
N GLN A 18 -29.61 43.07 -0.73
CA GLN A 18 -30.33 43.01 -2.00
C GLN A 18 -29.89 44.14 -2.95
N ARG A 19 -29.70 45.36 -2.43
CA ARG A 19 -29.23 46.49 -3.24
C ARG A 19 -27.81 46.30 -3.76
N LEU A 20 -26.91 45.72 -2.96
CA LEU A 20 -25.53 45.44 -3.36
C LEU A 20 -25.47 44.34 -4.42
N LEU A 21 -26.16 43.21 -4.19
CA LEU A 21 -26.24 42.11 -5.14
C LEU A 21 -26.93 42.52 -6.44
N PHE A 22 -27.98 43.36 -6.36
CA PHE A 22 -28.64 43.90 -7.55
C PHE A 22 -27.70 44.78 -8.38
N LYS A 23 -26.91 45.66 -7.74
CA LYS A 23 -25.88 46.45 -8.44
C LYS A 23 -24.83 45.57 -9.11
N LEU A 24 -24.37 44.51 -8.43
CA LEU A 24 -23.42 43.54 -8.98
C LEU A 24 -24.04 42.78 -10.17
N GLY A 25 -25.29 42.35 -10.05
CA GLY A 25 -26.04 41.69 -11.12
C GLY A 25 -26.19 42.58 -12.35
N CYS A 26 -26.56 43.85 -12.17
CA CYS A 26 -26.62 44.81 -13.28
C CYS A 26 -25.24 45.03 -13.94
N TYR A 27 -24.16 45.05 -13.16
CA TYR A 27 -22.79 45.18 -13.67
C TYR A 27 -22.36 43.95 -14.49
N ILE A 28 -22.68 42.75 -14.02
CA ILE A 28 -22.43 41.48 -14.72
C ILE A 28 -23.30 41.40 -15.98
N GLN A 29 -24.59 41.75 -15.91
CA GLN A 29 -25.50 41.73 -17.06
C GLN A 29 -25.02 42.67 -18.18
N LYS A 30 -24.47 43.84 -17.83
CA LYS A 30 -23.88 44.77 -18.81
C LYS A 30 -22.60 44.23 -19.49
N ASN A 31 -21.86 43.34 -18.81
CA ASN A 31 -20.57 42.80 -19.28
C ASN A 31 -20.55 41.26 -19.32
N CYS A 32 -21.69 40.63 -19.63
CA CYS A 32 -21.92 39.20 -19.38
C CYS A 32 -20.87 38.30 -20.06
N GLY A 33 -20.56 38.55 -21.33
CA GLY A 33 -19.56 37.77 -22.08
C GLY A 33 -18.13 37.96 -21.55
N LYS A 34 -17.74 39.19 -21.19
CA LYS A 34 -16.40 39.47 -20.63
C LYS A 34 -16.22 38.76 -19.29
N PHE A 35 -17.25 38.82 -18.43
CA PHE A 35 -17.22 38.17 -17.13
C PHE A 35 -17.16 36.64 -17.27
N LEU A 36 -17.93 36.06 -18.20
CA LEU A 36 -17.93 34.62 -18.47
C LEU A 36 -16.56 34.13 -18.98
N VAL A 37 -15.99 34.80 -19.99
CA VAL A 37 -14.70 34.39 -20.57
C VAL A 37 -13.57 34.52 -19.56
N VAL A 38 -13.49 35.64 -18.84
CA VAL A 38 -12.47 35.82 -17.80
C VAL A 38 -12.62 34.79 -16.69
N GLY A 39 -13.86 34.52 -16.23
CA GLY A 39 -14.12 33.48 -15.23
C GLY A 39 -13.71 32.08 -15.70
N LEU A 40 -14.07 31.71 -16.93
CA LEU A 40 -13.70 30.41 -17.52
C LEU A 40 -12.18 30.27 -17.66
N LEU A 41 -11.49 31.33 -18.07
CA LEU A 41 -10.03 31.34 -18.15
C LEU A 41 -9.38 31.18 -16.77
N ILE A 42 -9.89 31.87 -15.74
CA ILE A 42 -9.37 31.75 -14.38
C ILE A 42 -9.59 30.33 -13.83
N PHE A 43 -10.81 29.80 -13.93
CA PHE A 43 -11.09 28.43 -13.48
C PHE A 43 -10.34 27.38 -14.29
N GLY A 44 -10.19 27.59 -15.61
CA GLY A 44 -9.36 26.75 -16.47
C GLY A 44 -7.90 26.76 -16.07
N ALA A 45 -7.34 27.93 -15.72
CA ALA A 45 -5.97 28.04 -15.23
C ALA A 45 -5.77 27.29 -13.90
N PHE A 46 -6.73 27.36 -12.98
CA PHE A 46 -6.68 26.55 -11.75
C PHE A 46 -6.80 25.04 -12.04
N ALA A 47 -7.62 24.65 -13.01
CA ALA A 47 -7.77 23.25 -13.40
C ALA A 47 -6.47 22.63 -13.95
N VAL A 48 -5.59 23.43 -14.57
CA VAL A 48 -4.25 22.97 -14.99
C VAL A 48 -3.41 22.50 -13.81
N GLY A 49 -3.61 23.06 -12.62
CA GLY A 49 -2.93 22.65 -11.39
C GLY A 49 -3.18 21.19 -10.98
N LEU A 50 -4.29 20.59 -11.41
CA LEU A 50 -4.57 19.17 -11.13
C LEU A 50 -3.55 18.21 -11.75
N LYS A 51 -2.78 18.64 -12.76
CA LYS A 51 -1.69 17.81 -13.31
C LYS A 51 -0.57 17.54 -12.31
N ALA A 52 -0.43 18.38 -11.29
CA ALA A 52 0.55 18.22 -10.22
C ALA A 52 -0.04 17.48 -9.00
N ALA A 53 -1.26 16.96 -9.10
CA ALA A 53 -1.86 16.18 -8.03
C ALA A 53 -1.14 14.84 -7.89
N ASN A 54 -0.55 14.61 -6.71
CA ASN A 54 -0.01 13.32 -6.33
C ASN A 54 -1.09 12.53 -5.57
N LEU A 55 -1.23 11.25 -5.90
CA LEU A 55 -2.10 10.35 -5.17
C LEU A 55 -1.27 9.61 -4.13
N GLU A 56 -1.62 9.79 -2.86
CA GLU A 56 -1.01 8.99 -1.79
C GLU A 56 -1.60 7.58 -1.84
N THR A 57 -0.75 6.58 -2.08
CA THR A 57 -1.15 5.16 -2.12
C THR A 57 -0.58 4.37 -0.95
N ASN A 58 0.20 5.01 -0.07
CA ASN A 58 0.76 4.36 1.09
C ASN A 58 -0.30 4.26 2.21
N VAL A 59 -0.65 3.03 2.58
CA VAL A 59 -1.63 2.73 3.63
C VAL A 59 -1.16 3.27 4.99
N GLU A 60 0.12 3.20 5.32
CA GLU A 60 0.63 3.70 6.60
C GLU A 60 0.43 5.20 6.74
N GLU A 61 0.77 5.97 5.70
CA GLU A 61 0.64 7.43 5.70
C GLU A 61 -0.84 7.88 5.68
N LEU A 62 -1.74 7.07 5.11
CA LEU A 62 -3.17 7.39 5.07
C LEU A 62 -3.88 7.16 6.42
N TRP A 63 -3.50 6.11 7.16
CA TRP A 63 -4.22 5.68 8.36
C TRP A 63 -3.56 6.13 9.67
N VAL A 64 -2.28 6.52 9.65
CA VAL A 64 -1.57 6.98 10.85
C VAL A 64 -1.75 8.48 11.05
N GLU A 65 -2.11 8.88 12.27
CA GLU A 65 -2.21 10.29 12.64
C GLU A 65 -0.83 10.97 12.65
N VAL A 66 -0.70 12.03 11.85
CA VAL A 66 0.52 12.84 11.77
C VAL A 66 0.76 13.58 13.08
N GLY A 67 1.96 13.45 13.64
CA GLY A 67 2.35 14.11 14.91
C GLY A 67 1.88 13.38 16.18
N GLY A 68 1.17 12.25 16.04
CA GLY A 68 0.82 11.38 17.15
C GLY A 68 2.00 10.56 17.67
N ARG A 69 1.78 9.78 18.74
CA ARG A 69 2.80 8.90 19.33
C ARG A 69 3.33 7.87 18.31
N VAL A 70 2.41 7.23 17.59
CA VAL A 70 2.73 6.18 16.59
C VAL A 70 3.59 6.75 15.46
N SER A 71 3.29 7.96 14.97
CA SER A 71 4.11 8.64 13.96
C SER A 71 5.55 8.87 14.44
N ARG A 72 5.75 9.24 15.73
CA ARG A 72 7.10 9.40 16.30
C ARG A 72 7.84 8.08 16.45
N GLU A 73 7.14 7.03 16.87
CA GLU A 73 7.70 5.67 16.99
C GLU A 73 8.09 5.10 15.62
N LEU A 74 7.23 5.27 14.60
CA LEU A 74 7.53 4.90 13.22
C LEU A 74 8.75 5.66 12.68
N ASN A 75 8.81 6.98 12.88
CA ASN A 75 9.95 7.78 12.44
C ASN A 75 11.26 7.33 13.12
N TYR A 76 11.23 7.04 14.42
CA TYR A 76 12.41 6.51 15.12
C TYR A 76 12.86 5.16 14.54
N THR A 77 11.92 4.23 14.31
CA THR A 77 12.21 2.93 13.72
C THR A 77 12.78 3.07 12.30
N ARG A 78 12.17 3.93 11.46
CA ARG A 78 12.66 4.20 10.09
C ARG A 78 14.08 4.76 10.08
N GLN A 79 14.40 5.66 11.02
CA GLN A 79 15.75 6.23 11.15
C GLN A 79 16.81 5.23 11.66
N LYS A 80 16.41 4.23 12.46
CA LYS A 80 17.37 3.31 13.10
C LYS A 80 17.52 1.97 12.38
N ILE A 81 16.44 1.47 11.78
CA ILE A 81 16.38 0.15 11.16
C ILE A 81 16.28 0.27 9.63
N GLY A 82 15.74 1.38 9.11
CA GLY A 82 15.50 1.61 7.68
C GLY A 82 14.02 1.80 7.37
N GLU A 83 13.72 2.31 6.17
CA GLU A 83 12.33 2.62 5.77
C GLU A 83 11.45 1.39 5.55
N GLU A 84 12.04 0.24 5.28
CA GLU A 84 11.34 -1.01 5.02
C GLU A 84 11.23 -1.87 6.28
N ALA A 85 10.13 -2.62 6.41
CA ALA A 85 10.04 -3.68 7.39
C ALA A 85 11.16 -4.70 7.19
N MET A 86 11.62 -5.34 8.28
CA MET A 86 12.75 -6.28 8.24
C MET A 86 12.56 -7.41 7.20
N PHE A 87 11.31 -7.80 6.94
CA PHE A 87 10.91 -8.64 5.81
C PHE A 87 9.42 -8.42 5.53
N ASN A 88 8.99 -8.72 4.30
CA ASN A 88 7.59 -8.66 3.89
C ASN A 88 7.07 -10.10 3.73
N PRO A 89 6.21 -10.61 4.62
CA PRO A 89 5.73 -11.99 4.53
C PRO A 89 4.75 -12.18 3.37
N GLN A 90 4.91 -13.26 2.60
CA GLN A 90 3.90 -13.77 1.67
C GLN A 90 3.17 -14.93 2.34
N LEU A 91 1.84 -14.88 2.38
CA LEU A 91 1.01 -15.82 3.12
C LEU A 91 0.19 -16.71 2.18
N MET A 92 0.13 -18.00 2.50
CA MET A 92 -0.77 -18.97 1.86
C MET A 92 -1.60 -19.66 2.95
N ILE A 93 -2.92 -19.54 2.85
CA ILE A 93 -3.86 -20.14 3.81
C ILE A 93 -4.71 -21.15 3.06
N GLN A 94 -4.86 -22.35 3.65
CA GLN A 94 -5.78 -23.37 3.17
C GLN A 94 -6.98 -23.45 4.09
N THR A 95 -8.16 -23.32 3.50
CA THR A 95 -9.44 -23.54 4.17
C THR A 95 -10.13 -24.75 3.55
N PRO A 96 -10.94 -25.48 4.32
CA PRO A 96 -11.77 -26.52 3.74
C PRO A 96 -12.82 -25.88 2.80
N LYS A 97 -13.31 -26.66 1.83
CA LYS A 97 -14.34 -26.19 0.89
C LYS A 97 -15.74 -26.13 1.53
N GLU A 98 -16.01 -27.05 2.44
CA GLU A 98 -17.25 -27.12 3.20
C GLU A 98 -17.03 -26.45 4.56
N GLU A 99 -18.04 -25.72 5.03
CA GLU A 99 -18.05 -25.17 6.39
C GLU A 99 -17.95 -26.33 7.40
N ASP A 100 -17.16 -26.12 8.47
CA ASP A 100 -16.89 -27.09 9.55
C ASP A 100 -16.14 -28.39 9.18
N ALA A 101 -15.64 -28.54 7.95
CA ALA A 101 -14.82 -29.70 7.59
C ALA A 101 -13.39 -29.62 8.17
N ASN A 102 -12.81 -30.78 8.50
CA ASN A 102 -11.48 -30.86 9.09
C ASN A 102 -10.36 -30.82 8.03
N VAL A 103 -9.35 -29.97 8.24
CA VAL A 103 -8.17 -29.84 7.37
C VAL A 103 -6.98 -30.70 7.86
N LEU A 104 -7.06 -31.26 9.07
CA LEU A 104 -6.02 -32.13 9.64
C LEU A 104 -6.14 -33.57 9.12
N THR A 105 -6.24 -33.72 7.80
CA THR A 105 -6.21 -35.02 7.12
C THR A 105 -4.98 -35.12 6.22
N THR A 106 -4.59 -36.34 5.90
CA THR A 106 -3.46 -36.63 5.00
C THR A 106 -3.67 -36.01 3.62
N GLU A 107 -4.89 -36.07 3.09
CA GLU A 107 -5.23 -35.56 1.77
C GLU A 107 -5.13 -34.03 1.73
N ALA A 108 -5.61 -33.38 2.79
CA ALA A 108 -5.57 -31.93 2.91
C ALA A 108 -4.12 -31.41 3.03
N LEU A 109 -3.28 -32.07 3.83
CA LEU A 109 -1.86 -31.72 3.95
C LEU A 109 -1.06 -32.02 2.68
N LEU A 110 -1.37 -33.10 1.96
CA LEU A 110 -0.78 -33.39 0.65
C LEU A 110 -1.13 -32.32 -0.38
N GLN A 111 -2.39 -31.84 -0.37
CA GLN A 111 -2.79 -30.71 -1.22
C GLN A 111 -2.05 -29.43 -0.84
N HIS A 112 -1.83 -29.17 0.45
CA HIS A 112 -1.01 -28.05 0.93
C HIS A 112 0.41 -28.14 0.39
N LEU A 113 1.01 -29.33 0.49
CA LEU A 113 2.37 -29.60 0.03
C LEU A 113 2.52 -29.38 -1.46
N ASP A 114 1.62 -29.91 -2.29
CA ASP A 114 1.70 -29.70 -3.73
C ASP A 114 1.57 -28.21 -4.08
N SER A 115 0.61 -27.52 -3.47
CA SER A 115 0.41 -26.07 -3.67
C SER A 115 1.65 -25.28 -3.26
N ALA A 116 2.25 -25.60 -2.11
CA ALA A 116 3.47 -24.97 -1.60
C ALA A 116 4.69 -25.25 -2.50
N LEU A 117 4.82 -26.46 -3.04
CA LEU A 117 5.90 -26.84 -3.97
C LEU A 117 5.79 -26.10 -5.31
N GLN A 118 4.58 -25.97 -5.85
CA GLN A 118 4.37 -25.19 -7.07
C GLN A 118 4.69 -23.71 -6.81
N ALA A 119 4.24 -23.17 -5.67
CA ALA A 119 4.53 -21.79 -5.28
C ALA A 119 6.03 -21.53 -5.07
N SER A 120 6.77 -22.45 -4.44
CA SER A 120 8.20 -22.26 -4.17
C SER A 120 9.08 -22.32 -5.43
N ARG A 121 8.60 -22.97 -6.50
CA ARG A 121 9.30 -23.13 -7.78
C ARG A 121 8.97 -22.05 -8.81
N VAL A 122 8.13 -21.08 -8.45
CA VAL A 122 7.87 -19.91 -9.29
C VAL A 122 9.18 -19.16 -9.55
N HIS A 123 9.33 -18.72 -10.80
CA HIS A 123 10.47 -17.93 -11.23
C HIS A 123 10.03 -16.82 -12.16
N VAL A 124 10.77 -15.73 -12.16
CA VAL A 124 10.50 -14.54 -12.98
C VAL A 124 11.75 -14.20 -13.75
N TYR A 125 11.62 -13.93 -15.05
CA TYR A 125 12.74 -13.46 -15.88
C TYR A 125 12.70 -11.94 -16.00
N MET A 126 13.67 -11.27 -15.39
CA MET A 126 13.83 -9.81 -15.46
C MET A 126 15.31 -9.45 -15.56
N TYR A 127 15.61 -8.39 -16.32
CA TYR A 127 16.98 -7.88 -16.50
C TYR A 127 17.96 -8.95 -17.02
N ASN A 128 17.52 -9.75 -17.99
CA ASN A 128 18.28 -10.87 -18.55
C ASN A 128 18.70 -11.95 -17.53
N ARG A 129 18.07 -12.01 -16.36
CA ARG A 129 18.35 -13.00 -15.32
C ARG A 129 17.05 -13.64 -14.84
N GLN A 130 17.12 -14.94 -14.56
CA GLN A 130 16.03 -15.65 -13.92
C GLN A 130 16.15 -15.52 -12.40
N TRP A 131 15.10 -15.00 -11.77
CA TRP A 131 14.96 -14.89 -10.33
C TRP A 131 14.07 -16.02 -9.82
N LYS A 132 14.48 -16.65 -8.73
CA LYS A 132 13.79 -17.75 -8.04
C LYS A 132 13.63 -17.38 -6.57
N LEU A 133 12.83 -18.14 -5.83
CA LEU A 133 12.62 -17.90 -4.39
C LEU A 133 13.93 -17.81 -3.59
N GLU A 134 14.92 -18.65 -3.88
CA GLU A 134 16.24 -18.65 -3.21
C GLU A 134 17.01 -17.32 -3.30
N HIS A 135 16.69 -16.50 -4.31
CA HIS A 135 17.31 -15.19 -4.53
C HIS A 135 16.53 -14.03 -3.88
N LEU A 136 15.28 -14.27 -3.49
CA LEU A 136 14.35 -13.23 -3.03
C LEU A 136 13.95 -13.42 -1.55
N CYS A 137 14.09 -14.62 -1.03
CA CYS A 137 13.66 -14.96 0.32
C CYS A 137 14.52 -14.27 1.39
N TYR A 138 13.93 -14.03 2.54
CA TYR A 138 14.67 -13.57 3.71
C TYR A 138 15.52 -14.72 4.29
N LYS A 139 16.83 -14.48 4.38
CA LYS A 139 17.82 -15.36 5.01
C LYS A 139 18.29 -14.68 6.30
N SER A 140 17.92 -15.25 7.45
CA SER A 140 18.22 -14.64 8.75
C SER A 140 19.68 -14.86 9.13
N GLY A 141 20.47 -13.80 9.31
CA GLY A 141 21.78 -13.87 9.97
C GLY A 141 22.83 -14.62 9.16
N GLU A 142 23.16 -14.10 7.98
CA GLU A 142 24.21 -14.63 7.11
C GLU A 142 25.52 -14.87 7.89
N LEU A 143 26.00 -16.12 7.83
CA LEU A 143 27.20 -16.53 8.57
C LEU A 143 28.40 -16.35 7.65
N ILE A 144 29.31 -15.43 8.02
CA ILE A 144 30.59 -15.26 7.33
C ILE A 144 31.59 -16.19 8.01
N THR A 145 32.14 -17.18 7.29
CA THR A 145 33.25 -17.99 7.78
C THR A 145 34.53 -17.66 6.99
N GLU A 146 35.69 -18.04 7.52
CA GLU A 146 36.99 -17.84 6.85
C GLU A 146 37.45 -19.11 6.11
N THR A 147 36.65 -20.19 6.19
CA THR A 147 36.97 -21.50 5.65
C THR A 147 36.29 -21.69 4.29
N GLY A 148 37.04 -21.51 3.20
CA GLY A 148 36.48 -21.43 1.85
C GLY A 148 35.59 -22.58 1.38
N TYR A 149 35.76 -23.82 1.88
CA TYR A 149 34.85 -24.93 1.53
C TYR A 149 33.51 -24.86 2.28
N MET A 150 33.52 -24.39 3.54
CA MET A 150 32.30 -24.22 4.32
C MET A 150 31.52 -23.00 3.85
N ASP A 151 32.19 -21.93 3.45
CA ASP A 151 31.54 -20.73 2.90
C ASP A 151 30.69 -21.08 1.69
N GLN A 152 31.23 -21.88 0.77
CA GLN A 152 30.49 -22.30 -0.41
C GLN A 152 29.25 -23.13 -0.04
N ILE A 153 29.37 -24.06 0.91
CA ILE A 153 28.22 -24.86 1.37
C ILE A 153 27.16 -23.98 2.04
N ILE A 154 27.60 -23.07 2.92
CA ILE A 154 26.73 -22.17 3.67
C ILE A 154 25.98 -21.26 2.70
N GLU A 155 26.63 -20.69 1.69
CA GLU A 155 26.00 -19.78 0.72
C GLU A 155 24.86 -20.47 -0.05
N TYR A 156 25.09 -21.70 -0.53
CA TYR A 156 24.11 -22.45 -1.34
C TYR A 156 23.02 -23.14 -0.52
N LEU A 157 23.31 -23.54 0.73
CA LEU A 157 22.37 -24.28 1.58
C LEU A 157 21.71 -23.41 2.66
N TYR A 158 22.03 -22.11 2.74
CA TYR A 158 21.41 -21.23 3.73
C TYR A 158 19.89 -21.23 3.55
N PRO A 159 19.12 -21.66 4.55
CA PRO A 159 17.70 -21.87 4.37
C PRO A 159 16.96 -20.54 4.22
N CYS A 160 16.00 -20.52 3.30
CA CYS A 160 14.98 -19.49 3.30
C CYS A 160 14.10 -19.67 4.52
N LEU A 161 13.77 -18.57 5.22
CA LEU A 161 12.79 -18.63 6.30
C LEU A 161 11.38 -18.84 5.73
N ILE A 162 10.92 -20.10 5.74
CA ILE A 162 9.56 -20.51 5.37
C ILE A 162 8.95 -21.11 6.63
N ILE A 163 7.79 -20.59 7.05
CA ILE A 163 7.07 -21.09 8.22
C ILE A 163 5.87 -21.86 7.71
N THR A 164 5.85 -23.19 7.87
CA THR A 164 4.77 -24.04 7.36
C THR A 164 4.47 -25.20 8.31
N PRO A 165 3.21 -25.65 8.42
CA PRO A 165 2.88 -26.88 9.15
C PRO A 165 3.61 -28.13 8.60
N LEU A 166 4.12 -28.05 7.36
CA LEU A 166 4.89 -29.12 6.74
C LEU A 166 6.29 -29.30 7.32
N ASP A 167 6.80 -28.33 8.09
CA ASP A 167 8.13 -28.42 8.73
C ASP A 167 8.21 -29.54 9.77
N CYS A 168 7.06 -30.00 10.28
CA CYS A 168 6.98 -31.18 11.13
C CYS A 168 7.18 -32.51 10.38
N PHE A 169 7.21 -32.48 9.05
CA PHE A 169 7.29 -33.65 8.18
C PHE A 169 8.51 -33.57 7.26
N TRP A 170 8.96 -34.73 6.79
CA TRP A 170 10.11 -34.83 5.88
C TRP A 170 9.90 -34.05 4.58
N GLU A 171 8.67 -34.05 4.07
CA GLU A 171 8.25 -33.35 2.87
C GLU A 171 8.50 -31.83 2.93
N GLY A 172 8.50 -31.23 4.12
CA GLY A 172 8.79 -29.79 4.29
C GLY A 172 10.15 -29.39 3.75
N ALA A 173 11.15 -30.27 3.86
CA ALA A 173 12.48 -30.04 3.30
C ALA A 173 12.48 -29.88 1.77
N LYS A 174 11.49 -30.47 1.06
CA LYS A 174 11.36 -30.36 -0.40
C LYS A 174 10.99 -28.94 -0.87
N LEU A 175 10.52 -28.08 0.05
CA LEU A 175 10.21 -26.68 -0.25
C LEU A 175 11.48 -25.83 -0.39
N GLN A 176 12.58 -26.24 0.23
CA GLN A 176 13.88 -25.60 0.10
C GLN A 176 14.52 -26.03 -1.24
N SER A 177 15.04 -25.07 -2.00
CA SER A 177 15.65 -25.31 -3.32
C SER A 177 17.18 -25.30 -3.31
N GLY A 178 17.80 -25.09 -2.14
CA GLY A 178 19.25 -25.01 -2.00
C GLY A 178 19.94 -26.28 -2.50
N THR A 179 20.76 -26.13 -3.54
CA THR A 179 21.53 -27.23 -4.13
C THR A 179 22.99 -26.84 -4.15
N ALA A 180 23.82 -27.54 -3.37
CA ALA A 180 25.26 -27.36 -3.38
C ALA A 180 25.93 -28.47 -4.19
N TYR A 181 26.78 -28.07 -5.14
CA TYR A 181 27.64 -29.01 -5.87
C TYR A 181 29.00 -29.06 -5.17
N LEU A 182 29.32 -30.21 -4.58
CA LEU A 182 30.64 -30.46 -3.99
C LEU A 182 31.59 -30.96 -5.08
N LEU A 183 32.73 -30.28 -5.24
CA LEU A 183 33.84 -30.68 -6.11
C LEU A 183 34.80 -31.62 -5.40
#